data_AF-A0A537IFZ0-F1
#
_entry.id   AF-A0A537IFZ0-F1
#
_cell.length_a   1.000
_cell.length_b   1.000
_cell.length_c   1.000
_cell.angle_alpha   90.00
_cell.angle_beta   90.00
_cell.angle_gamma   90.00
#
_symmetry.space_group_name_H-M   'P 1'
#
loop_
_entity.id
_entity.type
_entity.pdbx_description
1 polymer ?
#
loop_
_entity_poly.entity_id
_entity_poly.type
_entity_poly.pdbx_seq_one_letter_code
_entity_poly.pdbx_strand_id
1 'polypeptide(L)'
;MKQTSEKYGEGETIRLIGRGSKLSLLQLQIVKQKILDAFPGTDVQVITRDSRGDALTEIPLHTVEGNDFFTRDIFDALAHGEADIAVHSLKDMSSEHFFGSNKFAVVDRDDTRDVVVLSQTSKVKREKGETLIIGTCSPRREEMAIGFLQKALPQVKNRPAIETKSIRGNIDTRLRKLDTGDYDGTILATAGLNRLLNSKEYGPGVRELLENKEIILLPLIECVPAPCQGAIVAEGSPLNKKAVEVLDVINNAELLNACVLEKKTAQQYGIGCLQRFGVTTIRYGNQEVLYAAGRDSEGTVFTKWDGLPALKLEGHKLFSTTDHMGSFFHYEYNDDELTITEPVVYVANYKAVQKKELIDQLKTKRVLAAGTKTWLELSANGTWVEGSADAFGLEFLGKVLQMPLLNISKSEIAVITNNEAAEIWRSKGWKAYGTYSTVEKYSANTEQQIREADIIFWTSYRQYLQYKVVIKQNATHVCAYGETAQQFKLAGIEPVIFPNIKAFQQWKQISTRSHSVA
;
A
#
# COMPACT_ATOMS: atom_id res chain seq x y z
N MET A 1 -34.49 21.36 -2.00
CA MET A 1 -35.52 20.54 -2.67
C MET A 1 -34.97 20.14 -4.03
N LYS A 2 -34.43 18.92 -4.14
CA LYS A 2 -34.04 18.34 -5.44
C LYS A 2 -35.29 17.72 -6.05
N GLN A 3 -35.59 18.08 -7.29
CA GLN A 3 -36.62 17.42 -8.09
C GLN A 3 -36.33 15.92 -8.11
N THR A 4 -37.22 15.15 -7.47
CA THR A 4 -37.34 13.71 -7.64
C THR A 4 -37.70 13.44 -9.08
N SER A 5 -36.74 12.98 -9.87
CA SER A 5 -37.01 12.36 -11.16
C SER A 5 -37.87 11.11 -10.91
N GLU A 6 -39.07 11.08 -11.46
CA GLU A 6 -39.88 9.88 -11.62
C GLU A 6 -39.13 8.89 -12.52
N LYS A 7 -38.15 8.12 -12.01
CA LYS A 7 -37.39 7.18 -12.85
C LYS A 7 -36.91 5.97 -12.07
N TYR A 8 -37.36 4.80 -12.53
CA TYR A 8 -36.85 3.45 -12.25
C TYR A 8 -36.89 2.97 -10.79
N GLY A 9 -37.63 1.89 -10.52
CA GLY A 9 -37.57 1.27 -9.19
C GLY A 9 -38.50 0.09 -8.94
N GLU A 10 -39.69 0.01 -9.55
CA GLU A 10 -40.65 -1.06 -9.23
C GLU A 10 -40.85 -2.05 -10.39
N GLY A 11 -40.53 -3.33 -10.15
CA GLY A 11 -40.82 -4.44 -11.07
C GLY A 11 -39.80 -4.69 -12.20
N GLU A 12 -38.69 -3.96 -12.19
CA GLU A 12 -37.66 -4.03 -13.23
C GLU A 12 -36.47 -4.91 -12.84
N THR A 13 -36.03 -5.81 -13.74
CA THR A 13 -34.92 -6.75 -13.47
C THR A 13 -33.57 -6.26 -14.04
N ILE A 14 -32.51 -6.25 -13.22
CA ILE A 14 -31.11 -6.08 -13.63
C ILE A 14 -30.37 -7.40 -13.46
N ARG A 15 -29.73 -7.89 -14.53
CA ARG A 15 -28.91 -9.11 -14.50
C ARG A 15 -27.43 -8.73 -14.39
N LEU A 16 -26.83 -9.04 -13.24
CA LEU A 16 -25.39 -8.93 -13.02
C LEU A 16 -24.70 -10.21 -13.45
N ILE A 17 -23.52 -10.11 -14.06
CA ILE A 17 -22.68 -11.27 -14.39
C ILE A 17 -21.26 -11.13 -13.83
N GLY A 18 -20.69 -12.24 -13.36
CA GLY A 18 -19.30 -12.33 -12.96
C GLY A 18 -18.80 -13.78 -12.98
N ARG A 19 -17.58 -14.00 -12.46
CA ARG A 19 -17.02 -15.36 -12.31
C ARG A 19 -17.70 -16.12 -11.16
N GLY A 20 -17.65 -17.45 -11.23
CA GLY A 20 -18.16 -18.34 -10.17
C GLY A 20 -17.30 -18.45 -8.90
N SER A 21 -16.13 -17.78 -8.83
CA SER A 21 -15.26 -17.86 -7.65
C SER A 21 -15.87 -17.13 -6.44
N LYS A 22 -15.57 -17.62 -5.23
CA LYS A 22 -16.03 -17.01 -3.96
C LYS A 22 -15.78 -15.50 -3.89
N LEU A 23 -14.60 -15.05 -4.34
CA LEU A 23 -14.26 -13.63 -4.36
C LEU A 23 -15.12 -12.84 -5.36
N SER A 24 -15.34 -13.39 -6.56
CA SER A 24 -16.16 -12.73 -7.58
C SER A 24 -17.63 -12.64 -7.17
N LEU A 25 -18.16 -13.68 -6.51
CA LEU A 25 -19.50 -13.66 -5.93
C LEU A 25 -19.66 -12.54 -4.90
N LEU A 26 -18.69 -12.35 -4.00
CA LEU A 26 -18.71 -11.24 -3.05
C LEU A 26 -18.67 -9.87 -3.74
N GLN A 27 -17.91 -9.73 -4.82
CA GLN A 27 -17.88 -8.49 -5.62
C GLN A 27 -19.22 -8.21 -6.29
N LEU A 28 -19.87 -9.24 -6.83
CA LEU A 28 -21.25 -9.14 -7.35
C LEU A 28 -22.23 -8.71 -6.26
N GLN A 29 -22.11 -9.25 -5.04
CA GLN A 29 -22.97 -8.83 -3.92
C GLN A 29 -22.75 -7.37 -3.51
N ILE A 30 -21.50 -6.90 -3.53
CA ILE A 30 -21.19 -5.48 -3.24
C ILE A 30 -21.87 -4.56 -4.28
N VAL A 31 -21.75 -4.89 -5.57
CA VAL A 31 -22.40 -4.11 -6.64
C VAL A 31 -23.92 -4.22 -6.55
N LYS A 32 -24.47 -5.43 -6.32
CA LYS A 32 -25.90 -5.65 -6.10
C LYS A 32 -26.44 -4.78 -4.97
N GLN A 33 -25.77 -4.74 -3.82
CA GLN A 33 -26.22 -3.93 -2.69
C GLN A 33 -26.23 -2.44 -3.04
N LYS A 34 -25.20 -1.95 -3.75
CA LYS A 34 -25.14 -0.55 -4.20
C LYS A 34 -26.27 -0.18 -5.16
N ILE A 35 -26.68 -1.12 -6.02
CA ILE A 35 -27.82 -0.93 -6.92
C ILE A 35 -29.12 -0.89 -6.10
N LEU A 36 -29.32 -1.83 -5.16
CA LEU A 36 -30.52 -1.87 -4.31
C LEU A 36 -30.66 -0.63 -3.42
N ASP A 37 -29.55 -0.12 -2.89
CA ASP A 37 -29.52 1.10 -2.08
C ASP A 37 -29.91 2.34 -2.92
N ALA A 38 -29.50 2.38 -4.19
CA ALA A 38 -29.77 3.49 -5.10
C ALA A 38 -31.14 3.41 -5.78
N PHE A 39 -31.63 2.20 -6.05
CA PHE A 39 -32.88 1.93 -6.76
C PHE A 39 -33.74 0.92 -5.97
N PRO A 40 -34.36 1.33 -4.86
CA PRO A 40 -35.20 0.45 -4.05
C PRO A 40 -36.34 -0.15 -4.88
N GLY A 41 -36.54 -1.47 -4.77
CA GLY A 41 -37.58 -2.22 -5.48
C GLY A 41 -37.12 -2.92 -6.78
N THR A 42 -35.90 -2.64 -7.25
CA THR A 42 -35.31 -3.31 -8.43
C THR A 42 -35.02 -4.78 -8.11
N ASP A 43 -35.40 -5.70 -8.99
CA ASP A 43 -34.97 -7.10 -8.89
C ASP A 43 -33.56 -7.24 -9.47
N VAL A 44 -32.57 -7.58 -8.63
CA VAL A 44 -31.19 -7.74 -9.07
C VAL A 44 -30.80 -9.22 -9.05
N GLN A 45 -30.69 -9.80 -10.23
CA GLN A 45 -30.33 -11.20 -10.46
C GLN A 45 -28.82 -11.33 -10.67
N VAL A 46 -28.21 -12.40 -10.13
CA VAL A 46 -26.78 -12.67 -10.27
C VAL A 46 -26.59 -13.93 -11.10
N ILE A 47 -25.84 -13.79 -12.19
CA ILE A 47 -25.44 -14.84 -13.10
C ILE A 47 -23.94 -15.07 -12.90
N THR A 48 -23.53 -16.33 -12.85
CA THR A 48 -22.11 -16.69 -12.83
C THR A 48 -21.74 -17.48 -14.06
N ARG A 49 -20.55 -17.23 -14.59
CA ARG A 49 -19.91 -18.11 -15.57
C ARG A 49 -18.59 -18.62 -15.04
N ASP A 50 -18.33 -19.89 -15.30
CA ASP A 50 -17.00 -20.46 -15.12
C ASP A 50 -16.11 -19.94 -16.26
N SER A 51 -15.01 -19.26 -15.90
CA SER A 51 -14.07 -18.80 -16.91
C SER A 51 -13.18 -19.96 -17.37
N ARG A 52 -12.79 -19.98 -18.65
CA ARG A 52 -11.82 -20.97 -19.16
C ARG A 52 -10.50 -21.02 -18.38
N GLY A 53 -10.10 -19.90 -17.75
CA GLY A 53 -8.92 -19.84 -16.89
C GLY A 53 -9.11 -20.40 -15.48
N ASP A 54 -10.34 -20.58 -15.01
CA ASP A 54 -10.63 -21.34 -13.79
C ASP A 54 -10.54 -22.85 -14.03
N ALA A 55 -10.85 -23.31 -15.24
CA ALA A 55 -10.80 -24.72 -15.64
C ALA A 55 -9.39 -25.23 -15.99
N LEU A 56 -8.47 -24.34 -16.41
CA LEU A 56 -7.13 -24.70 -16.92
C LEU A 56 -6.01 -24.27 -15.94
N THR A 57 -5.94 -24.94 -14.78
CA THR A 57 -4.89 -24.67 -13.77
C THR A 57 -3.48 -25.09 -14.20
N GLU A 58 -3.36 -26.01 -15.16
CA GLU A 58 -2.10 -26.65 -15.57
C GLU A 58 -1.28 -25.87 -16.61
N ILE A 59 -1.86 -24.88 -17.30
CA ILE A 59 -1.20 -24.14 -18.40
C ILE A 59 -0.49 -22.90 -17.85
N PRO A 60 0.83 -22.71 -17.91
CA PRO A 60 1.53 -21.53 -17.36
C PRO A 60 0.98 -20.17 -17.85
N LEU A 61 1.06 -19.10 -17.03
CA LEU A 61 0.36 -17.83 -17.37
C LEU A 61 1.02 -17.13 -18.57
N HIS A 62 2.32 -17.33 -18.74
CA HIS A 62 3.10 -16.81 -19.86
C HIS A 62 2.81 -17.54 -21.18
N THR A 63 2.12 -18.69 -21.15
CA THR A 63 1.76 -19.46 -22.36
C THR A 63 0.30 -19.25 -22.78
N VAL A 64 -0.46 -18.44 -22.04
CA VAL A 64 -1.84 -18.10 -22.39
C VAL A 64 -1.82 -16.79 -23.18
N GLU A 65 -2.02 -16.87 -24.50
CA GLU A 65 -2.14 -15.69 -25.36
C GLU A 65 -3.49 -14.96 -25.16
N GLY A 66 -3.44 -13.63 -25.06
CA GLY A 66 -4.61 -12.74 -25.00
C GLY A 66 -4.76 -12.01 -23.66
N ASN A 67 -4.87 -10.68 -23.71
CA ASN A 67 -4.95 -9.78 -22.55
C ASN A 67 -6.21 -9.94 -21.68
N ASP A 68 -7.17 -10.79 -22.09
CA ASP A 68 -8.53 -10.88 -21.50
C ASP A 68 -9.02 -12.35 -21.36
N PHE A 69 -8.11 -13.30 -21.19
CA PHE A 69 -8.44 -14.74 -21.14
C PHE A 69 -9.47 -15.12 -20.06
N PHE A 70 -9.47 -14.42 -18.92
CA PHE A 70 -10.41 -14.68 -17.81
C PHE A 70 -11.74 -13.92 -17.95
N THR A 71 -11.82 -12.96 -18.87
CA THR A 71 -12.92 -12.00 -18.97
C THR A 71 -13.70 -12.09 -20.28
N ARG A 72 -13.15 -12.70 -21.32
CA ARG A 72 -13.82 -12.84 -22.64
C ARG A 72 -15.22 -13.43 -22.56
N ASP A 73 -15.40 -14.52 -21.80
CA ASP A 73 -16.71 -15.18 -21.70
C ASP A 73 -17.78 -14.29 -21.04
N ILE A 74 -17.36 -13.31 -20.23
CA ILE A 74 -18.23 -12.32 -19.60
C ILE A 74 -18.51 -11.16 -20.55
N PHE A 75 -17.52 -10.72 -21.32
CA PHE A 75 -17.68 -9.69 -22.35
C PHE A 75 -18.66 -10.15 -23.44
N ASP A 76 -18.55 -11.40 -23.88
CA ASP A 76 -19.49 -11.98 -24.84
C ASP A 76 -20.92 -11.99 -24.28
N ALA A 77 -21.13 -12.34 -23.00
CA ALA A 77 -22.45 -12.34 -22.38
C ALA A 77 -23.07 -10.93 -22.31
N LEU A 78 -22.27 -9.88 -22.07
CA LEU A 78 -22.73 -8.49 -22.16
C LEU A 78 -23.08 -8.10 -23.60
N ALA A 79 -22.24 -8.46 -24.57
CA ALA A 79 -22.44 -8.11 -25.97
C ALA A 79 -23.71 -8.75 -26.57
N HIS A 80 -24.04 -9.98 -26.15
CA HIS A 80 -25.23 -10.71 -26.60
C HIS A 80 -26.48 -10.42 -25.75
N GLY A 81 -26.40 -9.52 -24.76
CA GLY A 81 -27.55 -9.13 -23.93
C GLY A 81 -28.02 -10.23 -22.96
N GLU A 82 -27.19 -11.21 -22.67
CA GLU A 82 -27.47 -12.24 -21.66
C GLU A 82 -27.42 -11.68 -20.24
N ALA A 83 -26.63 -10.63 -20.04
CA ALA A 83 -26.54 -9.86 -18.81
C ALA A 83 -26.54 -8.35 -19.12
N ASP A 84 -26.88 -7.54 -18.12
CA ASP A 84 -26.98 -6.09 -18.27
C ASP A 84 -25.71 -5.38 -17.78
N ILE A 85 -25.12 -5.89 -16.69
CA ILE A 85 -23.90 -5.35 -16.08
C ILE A 85 -22.95 -6.48 -15.70
N ALA A 86 -21.67 -6.36 -16.04
CA ALA A 86 -20.61 -7.28 -15.58
C ALA A 86 -19.80 -6.68 -14.44
N VAL A 87 -19.28 -7.52 -13.54
CA VAL A 87 -18.48 -7.08 -12.38
C VAL A 87 -17.12 -7.76 -12.40
N HIS A 88 -16.07 -6.94 -12.25
CA HIS A 88 -14.68 -7.38 -12.34
C HIS A 88 -13.82 -6.78 -11.22
N SER A 89 -12.70 -7.46 -10.93
CA SER A 89 -11.55 -6.81 -10.30
C SER A 89 -10.83 -5.98 -11.36
N LEU A 90 -10.72 -4.67 -11.16
CA LEU A 90 -10.27 -3.76 -12.23
C LEU A 90 -8.81 -3.98 -12.67
N LYS A 91 -7.97 -4.54 -11.79
CA LYS A 91 -6.59 -4.92 -12.11
C LYS A 91 -6.48 -6.06 -13.14
N ASP A 92 -7.52 -6.89 -13.26
CA ASP A 92 -7.55 -8.05 -14.16
C ASP A 92 -8.11 -7.68 -15.55
N MET A 93 -8.63 -6.45 -15.70
CA MET A 93 -9.14 -5.91 -16.96
C MET A 93 -8.01 -5.19 -17.70
N SER A 94 -7.88 -5.40 -19.00
CA SER A 94 -6.87 -4.71 -19.81
C SER A 94 -7.15 -3.18 -19.87
N SER A 95 -6.12 -2.37 -20.12
CA SER A 95 -6.32 -0.92 -20.31
C SER A 95 -7.04 -0.61 -21.62
N GLU A 96 -6.82 -1.42 -22.66
CA GLU A 96 -7.50 -1.29 -23.95
C GLU A 96 -9.01 -1.45 -23.79
N HIS A 97 -9.45 -2.52 -23.09
CA HIS A 97 -10.86 -2.74 -22.81
C HIS A 97 -11.48 -1.64 -21.94
N PHE A 98 -10.78 -1.23 -20.87
CA PHE A 98 -11.26 -0.19 -19.96
C PHE A 98 -11.42 1.19 -20.62
N PHE A 99 -10.64 1.49 -21.66
CA PHE A 99 -10.76 2.72 -22.45
C PHE A 99 -11.55 2.52 -23.75
N GLY A 100 -12.20 1.38 -23.92
CA GLY A 100 -13.12 1.10 -25.02
C GLY A 100 -14.43 1.89 -24.93
N SER A 101 -15.44 1.43 -25.66
CA SER A 101 -16.74 2.12 -25.78
C SER A 101 -17.72 1.85 -24.63
N ASN A 102 -17.40 0.92 -23.73
CA ASN A 102 -18.32 0.51 -22.67
C ASN A 102 -18.42 1.53 -21.54
N LYS A 103 -19.54 1.48 -20.82
CA LYS A 103 -19.78 2.30 -19.64
C LYS A 103 -19.18 1.59 -18.43
N PHE A 104 -18.38 2.31 -17.65
CA PHE A 104 -17.75 1.79 -16.43
C PHE A 104 -18.16 2.59 -15.20
N ALA A 105 -18.34 1.88 -14.09
CA ALA A 105 -18.49 2.44 -12.75
C ALA A 105 -17.48 1.79 -11.80
N VAL A 106 -16.65 2.57 -11.12
CA VAL A 106 -15.81 2.06 -10.03
C VAL A 106 -16.60 2.21 -8.73
N VAL A 107 -16.95 1.08 -8.14
CA VAL A 107 -17.97 1.03 -7.07
C VAL A 107 -17.33 1.08 -5.68
N ASP A 108 -16.17 0.45 -5.54
CA ASP A 108 -15.46 0.34 -4.26
C ASP A 108 -13.96 0.07 -4.48
N ARG A 109 -13.14 0.42 -3.48
CA ARG A 109 -11.70 0.12 -3.47
C ARG A 109 -11.23 -0.20 -2.05
N ASP A 110 -10.78 -1.44 -1.85
CA ASP A 110 -10.15 -1.91 -0.62
C ASP A 110 -8.63 -1.63 -0.65
N ASP A 111 -7.92 -1.94 0.43
CA ASP A 111 -6.47 -1.71 0.56
C ASP A 111 -5.69 -2.28 -0.65
N THR A 112 -4.76 -1.48 -1.17
CA THR A 112 -4.10 -1.80 -2.43
C THR A 112 -2.87 -2.68 -2.24
N ARG A 113 -2.36 -2.89 -1.02
CA ARG A 113 -1.10 -3.61 -0.79
C ARG A 113 -1.18 -5.08 -1.14
N ASP A 114 0.02 -5.63 -1.31
CA ASP A 114 0.21 -7.06 -1.26
C ASP A 114 0.51 -7.51 0.18
N VAL A 115 0.16 -8.75 0.47
CA VAL A 115 0.45 -9.42 1.73
C VAL A 115 1.12 -10.76 1.44
N VAL A 116 2.16 -11.05 2.21
CA VAL A 116 2.81 -12.35 2.24
C VAL A 116 2.16 -13.17 3.33
N VAL A 117 1.77 -14.38 2.98
CA VAL A 117 1.31 -15.39 3.94
C VAL A 117 2.38 -16.48 3.96
N LEU A 118 3.01 -16.69 5.10
CA LEU A 118 4.06 -17.67 5.29
C LEU A 118 3.53 -18.86 6.09
N SER A 119 3.90 -20.07 5.66
CA SER A 119 3.54 -21.30 6.36
C SER A 119 4.30 -21.42 7.68
N GLN A 120 3.83 -22.30 8.57
CA GLN A 120 4.54 -22.63 9.81
C GLN A 120 5.93 -23.23 9.54
N THR A 121 6.10 -23.99 8.44
CA THR A 121 7.39 -24.59 8.06
C THR A 121 8.43 -23.54 7.72
N SER A 122 8.00 -22.37 7.23
CA SER A 122 8.90 -21.28 6.86
C SER A 122 9.73 -20.82 8.06
N LYS A 123 9.15 -20.74 9.26
CA LYS A 123 9.86 -20.31 10.48
C LYS A 123 11.06 -21.21 10.76
N VAL A 124 10.85 -22.52 10.72
CA VAL A 124 11.90 -23.53 10.95
C VAL A 124 13.00 -23.42 9.89
N LYS A 125 12.63 -23.24 8.61
CA LYS A 125 13.60 -23.05 7.53
C LYS A 125 14.44 -21.78 7.72
N ARG A 126 13.82 -20.66 8.08
CA ARG A 126 14.51 -19.39 8.35
C ARG A 126 15.53 -19.52 9.48
N GLU A 127 15.18 -20.20 10.56
CA GLU A 127 16.08 -20.44 11.70
C GLU A 127 17.30 -21.30 11.32
N LYS A 128 17.13 -22.21 10.36
CA LYS A 128 18.20 -23.04 9.78
C LYS A 128 18.96 -22.36 8.63
N GLY A 129 18.46 -21.23 8.11
CA GLY A 129 19.03 -20.55 6.95
C GLY A 129 18.77 -21.28 5.62
N GLU A 130 17.73 -22.12 5.56
CA GLU A 130 17.33 -22.86 4.36
C GLU A 130 16.57 -21.94 3.38
N THR A 131 16.65 -22.26 2.08
CA THR A 131 15.92 -21.53 1.03
C THR A 131 14.41 -21.62 1.26
N LEU A 132 13.74 -20.47 1.19
CA LEU A 132 12.28 -20.38 1.23
C LEU A 132 11.72 -20.42 -0.19
N ILE A 133 10.67 -21.21 -0.39
CA ILE A 133 9.94 -21.32 -1.65
C ILE A 133 8.66 -20.49 -1.55
N ILE A 134 8.59 -19.36 -2.27
CA ILE A 134 7.42 -18.49 -2.28
C ILE A 134 6.62 -18.66 -3.57
N GLY A 135 5.35 -19.00 -3.42
CA GLY A 135 4.40 -19.17 -4.51
C GLY A 135 3.93 -17.84 -5.09
N THR A 136 4.24 -17.57 -6.36
CA THR A 136 3.68 -16.44 -7.14
C THR A 136 3.79 -16.73 -8.64
N CYS A 137 2.91 -16.12 -9.45
CA CYS A 137 3.00 -16.10 -10.92
C CYS A 137 3.07 -14.67 -11.47
N SER A 138 3.29 -13.68 -10.62
CA SER A 138 3.32 -12.26 -10.98
C SER A 138 4.77 -11.77 -11.05
N PRO A 139 5.28 -11.40 -12.24
CA PRO A 139 6.64 -10.87 -12.38
C PRO A 139 6.87 -9.62 -11.52
N ARG A 140 5.87 -8.74 -11.38
CA ARG A 140 5.89 -7.61 -10.45
C ARG A 140 6.17 -8.04 -9.00
N ARG A 141 5.48 -9.07 -8.50
CA ARG A 141 5.69 -9.56 -7.13
C ARG A 141 7.04 -10.26 -6.99
N GLU A 142 7.46 -11.02 -8.00
CA GLU A 142 8.78 -11.66 -8.04
C GLU A 142 9.89 -10.61 -7.95
N GLU A 143 9.79 -9.52 -8.71
CA GLU A 143 10.82 -8.48 -8.66
C GLU A 143 10.76 -7.65 -7.37
N MET A 144 9.59 -7.08 -7.07
CA MET A 144 9.48 -6.07 -6.03
C MET A 144 9.36 -6.69 -4.63
N ALA A 145 8.42 -7.63 -4.46
CA ALA A 145 8.15 -8.20 -3.15
C ALA A 145 9.25 -9.16 -2.70
N ILE A 146 9.73 -10.06 -3.57
CA ILE A 146 10.83 -10.96 -3.21
C ILE A 146 12.13 -10.17 -3.03
N GLY A 147 12.40 -9.20 -3.91
CA GLY A 147 13.57 -8.32 -3.79
C GLY A 147 13.59 -7.53 -2.47
N PHE A 148 12.43 -7.10 -1.98
CA PHE A 148 12.28 -6.49 -0.66
C PHE A 148 12.43 -7.50 0.47
N LEU A 149 11.70 -8.63 0.44
CA LEU A 149 11.75 -9.66 1.48
C LEU A 149 13.15 -10.23 1.69
N GLN A 150 13.91 -10.41 0.60
CA GLN A 150 15.31 -10.85 0.67
C GLN A 150 16.17 -9.91 1.53
N LYS A 151 15.77 -8.64 1.70
CA LYS A 151 16.46 -7.67 2.58
C LYS A 151 15.80 -7.53 3.95
N ALA A 152 14.50 -7.81 4.02
CA ALA A 152 13.62 -7.46 5.12
C ALA A 152 13.27 -8.61 6.08
N LEU A 153 13.70 -9.85 5.80
CA LEU A 153 13.60 -10.95 6.75
C LEU A 153 14.69 -10.87 7.84
N PRO A 154 14.43 -11.37 9.07
CA PRO A 154 15.41 -11.34 10.16
C PRO A 154 16.73 -12.02 9.82
N GLN A 155 17.84 -11.41 10.24
CA GLN A 155 19.21 -11.88 9.98
C GLN A 155 19.80 -12.55 11.23
N VAL A 156 19.28 -13.72 11.62
CA VAL A 156 19.66 -14.35 12.89
C VAL A 156 20.95 -15.18 12.81
N LYS A 157 21.17 -15.91 11.71
CA LYS A 157 22.40 -16.71 11.48
C LYS A 157 22.89 -16.58 10.05
N ASN A 158 22.08 -17.08 9.12
CA ASN A 158 22.23 -16.86 7.68
C ASN A 158 20.90 -16.35 7.15
N ARG A 159 20.96 -15.34 6.29
CA ARG A 159 19.76 -14.85 5.61
C ARG A 159 19.31 -15.91 4.61
N PRO A 160 18.09 -16.46 4.74
CA PRO A 160 17.62 -17.48 3.81
C PRO A 160 17.52 -16.88 2.40
N ALA A 161 17.93 -17.64 1.39
CA ALA A 161 17.59 -17.32 0.01
C ALA A 161 16.07 -17.47 -0.18
N ILE A 162 15.50 -16.70 -1.09
CA ILE A 162 14.09 -16.83 -1.48
C ILE A 162 14.03 -17.20 -2.95
N GLU A 163 13.44 -18.34 -3.23
CA GLU A 163 13.12 -18.80 -4.58
C GLU A 163 11.62 -18.70 -4.82
N THR A 164 11.24 -18.53 -6.09
CA THR A 164 9.84 -18.43 -6.49
C THR A 164 9.41 -19.65 -7.29
N LYS A 165 8.24 -20.19 -6.97
CA LYS A 165 7.57 -21.21 -7.77
C LYS A 165 6.19 -20.75 -8.18
N SER A 166 5.74 -21.19 -9.36
CA SER A 166 4.41 -20.87 -9.86
C SER A 166 3.32 -21.48 -9.00
N ILE A 167 2.42 -20.65 -8.48
CA ILE A 167 1.24 -21.11 -7.73
C ILE A 167 -0.04 -20.57 -8.36
N ARG A 168 -1.00 -21.48 -8.56
CA ARG A 168 -2.30 -21.20 -9.19
C ARG A 168 -3.48 -21.70 -8.37
N GLY A 169 -4.64 -21.17 -8.72
CA GLY A 169 -5.92 -21.37 -8.04
C GLY A 169 -6.42 -20.11 -7.34
N ASN A 170 -7.64 -20.21 -6.81
CA ASN A 170 -8.25 -19.19 -5.95
C ASN A 170 -7.49 -19.05 -4.62
N ILE A 171 -7.79 -17.98 -3.87
CA ILE A 171 -7.11 -17.65 -2.61
C ILE A 171 -7.07 -18.84 -1.65
N ASP A 172 -8.21 -19.49 -1.41
CA ASP A 172 -8.33 -20.62 -0.50
C ASP A 172 -7.52 -21.84 -0.97
N THR A 173 -7.52 -22.12 -2.28
CA THR A 173 -6.67 -23.18 -2.85
C THR A 173 -5.17 -22.88 -2.67
N ARG A 174 -4.75 -21.62 -2.82
CA ARG A 174 -3.36 -21.22 -2.61
C ARG A 174 -2.96 -21.33 -1.14
N LEU A 175 -3.84 -20.94 -0.21
CA LEU A 175 -3.60 -21.09 1.23
C LEU A 175 -3.45 -22.57 1.62
N ARG A 176 -4.33 -23.45 1.12
CA ARG A 176 -4.22 -24.91 1.36
C ARG A 176 -2.92 -25.52 0.81
N LYS A 177 -2.42 -25.02 -0.33
CA LYS A 177 -1.12 -25.44 -0.88
C LYS A 177 0.07 -25.06 0.00
N LEU A 178 -0.09 -24.16 0.96
CA LEU A 178 0.95 -23.90 1.97
C LEU A 178 1.00 -25.03 3.02
N ASP A 179 -0.09 -25.75 3.22
CA ASP A 179 -0.19 -26.85 4.20
C ASP A 179 0.37 -28.16 3.66
N THR A 180 0.45 -28.32 2.33
CA THR A 180 1.05 -29.50 1.68
C THR A 180 2.57 -29.51 1.78
N GLY A 181 3.20 -28.38 2.12
CA GLY A 181 4.65 -28.22 2.22
C GLY A 181 5.36 -27.88 0.89
N ASP A 182 4.62 -27.75 -0.22
CA ASP A 182 5.19 -27.40 -1.53
C ASP A 182 5.70 -25.95 -1.60
N TYR A 183 5.15 -25.09 -0.74
CA TYR A 183 5.48 -23.67 -0.65
C TYR A 183 5.63 -23.27 0.82
N ASP A 184 6.66 -22.47 1.12
CA ASP A 184 6.86 -21.85 2.42
C ASP A 184 6.05 -20.55 2.59
N GLY A 185 5.46 -20.07 1.50
CA GLY A 185 4.53 -18.95 1.54
C GLY A 185 3.99 -18.58 0.17
N THR A 186 3.09 -17.60 0.14
CA THR A 186 2.54 -17.03 -1.10
C THR A 186 2.26 -15.55 -0.92
N ILE A 187 2.11 -14.83 -2.04
CA ILE A 187 1.81 -13.40 -2.06
C ILE A 187 0.42 -13.19 -2.63
N LEU A 188 -0.43 -12.49 -1.89
CA LEU A 188 -1.83 -12.22 -2.21
C LEU A 188 -2.10 -10.71 -2.16
N ALA A 189 -3.21 -10.28 -2.77
CA ALA A 189 -3.67 -8.90 -2.60
C ALA A 189 -4.46 -8.83 -1.29
N THR A 190 -4.21 -7.82 -0.45
CA THR A 190 -4.92 -7.64 0.83
C THR A 190 -6.43 -7.54 0.62
N ALA A 191 -6.86 -6.76 -0.38
CA ALA A 191 -8.26 -6.62 -0.78
C ALA A 191 -9.01 -7.95 -1.01
N GLY A 192 -8.34 -8.96 -1.58
CA GLY A 192 -8.97 -10.25 -1.84
C GLY A 192 -9.23 -11.02 -0.54
N LEU A 193 -8.27 -10.99 0.38
CA LEU A 193 -8.38 -11.62 1.70
C LEU A 193 -9.38 -10.89 2.59
N ASN A 194 -9.33 -9.56 2.63
CA ASN A 194 -10.24 -8.73 3.42
C ASN A 194 -11.71 -9.03 3.09
N ARG A 195 -12.06 -9.07 1.79
CA ARG A 195 -13.42 -9.39 1.35
C ARG A 195 -13.88 -10.76 1.82
N LEU A 196 -13.03 -11.78 1.65
CA LEU A 196 -13.35 -13.13 2.09
C LEU A 196 -13.50 -13.22 3.62
N LEU A 197 -12.60 -12.59 4.37
CA LEU A 197 -12.63 -12.57 5.84
C LEU A 197 -13.84 -11.82 6.40
N ASN A 198 -14.31 -10.77 5.71
CA ASN A 198 -15.49 -10.01 6.09
C ASN A 198 -16.80 -10.74 5.75
N SER A 199 -16.76 -11.74 4.88
CA SER A 199 -17.93 -12.56 4.55
C SER A 199 -18.34 -13.43 5.73
N LYS A 200 -19.64 -13.44 6.07
CA LYS A 200 -20.18 -14.39 7.05
C LYS A 200 -20.06 -15.85 6.58
N GLU A 201 -20.27 -16.09 5.29
CA GLU A 201 -20.21 -17.43 4.69
C GLU A 201 -18.77 -17.96 4.57
N TYR A 202 -17.87 -17.22 3.92
CA TYR A 202 -16.50 -17.69 3.65
C TYR A 202 -15.47 -17.33 4.72
N GLY A 203 -15.74 -16.33 5.55
CA GLY A 203 -14.79 -15.79 6.53
C GLY A 203 -14.28 -16.82 7.53
N PRO A 204 -15.12 -17.67 8.14
CA PRO A 204 -14.67 -18.71 9.06
C PRO A 204 -13.62 -19.64 8.44
N GLY A 205 -13.87 -20.15 7.24
CA GLY A 205 -12.92 -21.05 6.55
C GLY A 205 -11.62 -20.35 6.14
N VAL A 206 -11.65 -19.06 5.80
CA VAL A 206 -10.41 -18.32 5.52
C VAL A 206 -9.61 -18.03 6.80
N ARG A 207 -10.28 -17.77 7.93
CA ARG A 207 -9.58 -17.61 9.22
C ARG A 207 -8.87 -18.89 9.63
N GLU A 208 -9.53 -20.04 9.50
CA GLU A 208 -8.93 -21.36 9.72
C GLU A 208 -7.70 -21.57 8.82
N LEU A 209 -7.82 -21.26 7.53
CA LEU A 209 -6.69 -21.33 6.59
C LEU A 209 -5.57 -20.33 6.85
N LEU A 210 -5.76 -19.33 7.70
CA LEU A 210 -4.70 -18.40 8.13
C LEU A 210 -4.17 -18.74 9.52
N GLU A 211 -4.81 -19.68 10.22
CA GLU A 211 -4.36 -20.13 11.53
C GLU A 211 -2.95 -20.70 11.43
N ASN A 212 -2.08 -20.33 12.39
CA ASN A 212 -0.67 -20.71 12.43
C ASN A 212 0.19 -20.22 11.24
N LYS A 213 -0.29 -19.23 10.46
CA LYS A 213 0.48 -18.58 9.39
C LYS A 213 0.98 -17.21 9.82
N GLU A 214 2.19 -16.86 9.41
CA GLU A 214 2.74 -15.52 9.65
C GLU A 214 2.34 -14.59 8.50
N ILE A 215 1.94 -13.37 8.84
CA ILE A 215 1.45 -12.37 7.88
C ILE A 215 2.43 -11.21 7.82
N ILE A 216 2.85 -10.84 6.61
CA ILE A 216 3.64 -9.64 6.36
C ILE A 216 2.90 -8.76 5.36
N LEU A 217 2.45 -7.60 5.83
CA LEU A 217 1.90 -6.56 5.00
C LEU A 217 3.04 -5.78 4.32
N LEU A 218 3.12 -5.88 2.99
CA LEU A 218 4.23 -5.29 2.25
C LEU A 218 4.11 -3.76 2.17
N PRO A 219 5.25 -3.04 2.25
CA PRO A 219 5.28 -1.58 2.13
C PRO A 219 4.88 -1.14 0.72
N LEU A 220 4.00 -0.14 0.62
CA LEU A 220 3.49 0.41 -0.64
C LEU A 220 4.61 0.93 -1.54
N ILE A 221 5.66 1.53 -0.96
CA ILE A 221 6.68 2.23 -1.74
C ILE A 221 7.75 1.30 -2.31
N GLU A 222 8.05 0.19 -1.63
CA GLU A 222 8.99 -0.83 -2.15
C GLU A 222 8.27 -1.90 -2.99
N CYS A 223 7.01 -2.18 -2.68
CA CYS A 223 6.20 -3.23 -3.29
C CYS A 223 4.94 -2.63 -3.94
N VAL A 224 5.15 -1.76 -4.93
CA VAL A 224 4.06 -1.03 -5.57
C VAL A 224 3.04 -2.01 -6.17
N PRO A 225 1.75 -1.86 -5.89
CA PRO A 225 0.75 -2.81 -6.33
C PRO A 225 0.45 -2.70 -7.83
N ALA A 226 -0.26 -3.69 -8.35
CA ALA A 226 -0.74 -3.63 -9.73
C ALA A 226 -1.70 -2.44 -9.91
N PRO A 227 -1.75 -1.80 -11.10
CA PRO A 227 -2.71 -0.74 -11.39
C PRO A 227 -4.13 -1.18 -11.05
N CYS A 228 -4.86 -0.31 -10.35
CA CYS A 228 -6.22 -0.51 -9.88
C CYS A 228 -6.41 -1.70 -8.93
N GLN A 229 -5.35 -2.21 -8.30
CA GLN A 229 -5.49 -3.27 -7.29
C GLN A 229 -6.43 -2.79 -6.18
N GLY A 230 -7.33 -3.69 -5.79
CA GLY A 230 -8.36 -3.43 -4.78
C GLY A 230 -9.65 -2.83 -5.34
N ALA A 231 -9.67 -2.29 -6.57
CA ALA A 231 -10.88 -1.67 -7.12
C ALA A 231 -11.85 -2.71 -7.74
N ILE A 232 -13.15 -2.53 -7.49
CA ILE A 232 -14.24 -3.25 -8.16
C ILE A 232 -14.81 -2.34 -9.24
N VAL A 233 -14.87 -2.85 -10.47
CA VAL A 233 -15.47 -2.17 -11.61
C VAL A 233 -16.72 -2.91 -12.06
N ALA A 234 -17.79 -2.16 -12.30
CA ALA A 234 -18.97 -2.61 -13.00
C ALA A 234 -18.96 -2.05 -14.43
N GLU A 235 -19.35 -2.86 -15.40
CA GLU A 235 -19.31 -2.56 -16.83
C GLU A 235 -20.67 -2.82 -17.47
N GLY A 236 -21.09 -1.98 -18.41
CA GLY A 236 -22.31 -2.20 -19.19
C GLY A 236 -22.20 -1.65 -20.61
N SER A 237 -23.00 -2.21 -21.51
CA SER A 237 -23.09 -1.74 -22.89
C SER A 237 -23.61 -0.30 -22.93
N PRO A 238 -23.02 0.60 -23.73
CA PRO A 238 -23.48 1.98 -23.86
C PRO A 238 -24.86 2.06 -24.54
N LEU A 239 -25.28 0.99 -25.23
CA LEU A 239 -26.59 0.89 -25.86
C LEU A 239 -27.69 0.49 -24.86
N ASN A 240 -27.32 -0.11 -23.72
CA ASN A 240 -28.25 -0.47 -22.66
C ASN A 240 -28.46 0.74 -21.74
N LYS A 241 -29.43 1.60 -22.09
CA LYS A 241 -29.74 2.83 -21.34
C LYS A 241 -29.99 2.58 -19.85
N LYS A 242 -30.61 1.45 -19.52
CA LYS A 242 -30.89 1.05 -18.14
C LYS A 242 -29.60 0.78 -17.38
N ALA A 243 -28.69 -0.02 -17.96
CA ALA A 243 -27.38 -0.27 -17.37
C ALA A 243 -26.58 1.04 -17.22
N VAL A 244 -26.62 1.93 -18.20
CA VAL A 244 -25.94 3.23 -18.14
C VAL A 244 -26.43 4.08 -16.97
N GLU A 245 -27.75 4.20 -16.79
CA GLU A 245 -28.35 4.96 -15.67
C GLU A 245 -27.94 4.37 -14.31
N VAL A 246 -27.99 3.04 -14.17
CA VAL A 246 -27.54 2.37 -12.95
C VAL A 246 -26.06 2.63 -12.67
N LEU A 247 -25.21 2.47 -13.69
CA LEU A 247 -23.76 2.67 -13.59
C LEU A 247 -23.41 4.12 -13.23
N ASP A 248 -24.12 5.10 -13.79
CA ASP A 248 -23.90 6.51 -13.47
C ASP A 248 -24.18 6.82 -11.99
N VAL A 249 -25.20 6.20 -11.40
CA VAL A 249 -25.59 6.45 -10.01
C VAL A 249 -24.67 5.72 -9.02
N ILE A 250 -24.28 4.48 -9.29
CA ILE A 250 -23.43 3.70 -8.35
C ILE A 250 -21.94 4.03 -8.46
N ASN A 251 -21.53 4.80 -9.47
CA ASN A 251 -20.13 5.14 -9.71
C ASN A 251 -19.57 6.10 -8.64
N ASN A 252 -18.39 5.78 -8.13
CA ASN A 252 -17.59 6.73 -7.38
C ASN A 252 -16.64 7.48 -8.34
N ALA A 253 -16.98 8.73 -8.66
CA ALA A 253 -16.22 9.54 -9.62
C ALA A 253 -14.75 9.77 -9.21
N GLU A 254 -14.47 9.97 -7.91
CA GLU A 254 -13.09 10.15 -7.44
C GLU A 254 -12.26 8.87 -7.61
N LEU A 255 -12.84 7.70 -7.29
CA LEU A 255 -12.19 6.41 -7.49
C LEU A 255 -12.01 6.10 -8.98
N LEU A 256 -13.00 6.40 -9.81
CA LEU A 256 -12.89 6.23 -11.26
C LEU A 256 -11.73 7.08 -11.82
N ASN A 257 -11.64 8.35 -11.43
CA ASN A 257 -10.56 9.24 -11.87
C ASN A 257 -9.17 8.72 -11.44
N ALA A 258 -9.04 8.27 -10.19
CA ALA A 258 -7.80 7.64 -9.72
C ALA A 258 -7.43 6.39 -10.53
N CYS A 259 -8.40 5.52 -10.81
CA CYS A 259 -8.17 4.30 -11.60
C CYS A 259 -7.82 4.60 -13.07
N VAL A 260 -8.47 5.61 -13.67
CA VAL A 260 -8.13 6.11 -15.01
C VAL A 260 -6.69 6.61 -15.04
N LEU A 261 -6.28 7.39 -14.04
CA LEU A 261 -4.92 7.90 -13.94
C LEU A 261 -3.89 6.78 -13.80
N GLU A 262 -4.17 5.77 -12.96
CA GLU A 262 -3.31 4.59 -12.81
C GLU A 262 -3.15 3.81 -14.11
N LYS A 263 -4.26 3.53 -14.82
CA LYS A 263 -4.22 2.78 -16.09
C LYS A 263 -3.53 3.56 -17.21
N LYS A 264 -3.79 4.87 -17.34
CA LYS A 264 -3.09 5.73 -18.32
C LYS A 264 -1.59 5.77 -18.08
N THR A 265 -1.19 5.82 -16.81
CA THR A 265 0.23 5.84 -16.43
C THR A 265 0.88 4.49 -16.68
N ALA A 266 0.18 3.39 -16.34
CA ALA A 266 0.68 2.05 -16.62
C ALA A 266 0.98 1.83 -18.12
N GLN A 267 0.12 2.33 -19.02
CA GLN A 267 0.33 2.24 -20.48
C GLN A 267 1.64 2.88 -20.96
N GLN A 268 2.22 3.83 -20.22
CA GLN A 268 3.49 4.47 -20.56
C GLN A 268 4.70 3.54 -20.33
N TYR A 269 4.55 2.52 -19.45
CA TYR A 269 5.63 1.63 -19.04
C TYR A 269 5.48 0.20 -19.57
N GLY A 270 4.26 -0.20 -19.96
CA GLY A 270 4.00 -1.49 -20.59
C GLY A 270 2.53 -1.89 -20.50
N ILE A 271 2.17 -3.04 -21.10
CA ILE A 271 0.80 -3.55 -21.18
C ILE A 271 0.77 -5.02 -20.73
N GLY A 272 -0.34 -5.45 -20.10
CA GLY A 272 -0.62 -6.85 -19.78
C GLY A 272 -0.15 -7.33 -18.40
N CYS A 273 -0.37 -8.62 -18.11
CA CYS A 273 -0.14 -9.22 -16.78
C CYS A 273 1.32 -9.59 -16.49
N LEU A 274 2.21 -9.53 -17.49
CA LEU A 274 3.65 -9.85 -17.36
C LEU A 274 4.51 -8.66 -16.93
N GLN A 275 3.87 -7.55 -16.55
CA GLN A 275 4.55 -6.34 -16.11
C GLN A 275 5.38 -6.57 -14.84
N ARG A 276 6.52 -5.88 -14.77
CA ARG A 276 7.46 -5.87 -13.64
C ARG A 276 7.45 -4.54 -12.89
N PHE A 277 6.34 -3.82 -12.98
CA PHE A 277 6.13 -2.54 -12.32
C PHE A 277 4.76 -2.48 -11.66
N GLY A 278 4.61 -1.54 -10.73
CA GLY A 278 3.33 -1.18 -10.13
C GLY A 278 3.00 0.28 -10.33
N VAL A 279 1.70 0.61 -10.22
CA VAL A 279 1.18 1.98 -10.23
C VAL A 279 0.05 2.07 -9.20
N THR A 280 0.06 3.10 -8.35
CA THR A 280 -1.00 3.33 -7.37
C THR A 280 -1.16 4.82 -7.06
N THR A 281 -2.39 5.27 -6.87
CA THR A 281 -2.69 6.52 -6.20
C THR A 281 -2.54 6.34 -4.69
N ILE A 282 -1.94 7.31 -4.01
CA ILE A 282 -1.73 7.34 -2.56
C ILE A 282 -2.35 8.62 -2.02
N ARG A 283 -3.29 8.48 -1.08
CA ARG A 283 -3.90 9.60 -0.37
C ARG A 283 -3.26 9.77 1.00
N TYR A 284 -2.82 10.98 1.33
CA TYR A 284 -2.24 11.33 2.62
C TYR A 284 -2.72 12.72 3.03
N GLY A 285 -3.29 12.82 4.24
CA GLY A 285 -4.04 14.03 4.63
C GLY A 285 -5.14 14.34 3.61
N ASN A 286 -5.14 15.57 3.07
CA ASN A 286 -6.06 16.02 2.03
C ASN A 286 -5.40 16.05 0.63
N GLN A 287 -4.26 15.38 0.46
CA GLN A 287 -3.50 15.34 -0.78
C GLN A 287 -3.53 13.94 -1.39
N GLU A 288 -3.39 13.89 -2.71
CA GLU A 288 -3.29 12.66 -3.48
C GLU A 288 -2.08 12.77 -4.42
N VAL A 289 -1.31 11.70 -4.50
CA VAL A 289 -0.20 11.56 -5.46
C VAL A 289 -0.33 10.25 -6.20
N LEU A 290 0.20 10.20 -7.41
CA LEU A 290 0.37 8.96 -8.15
C LEU A 290 1.82 8.51 -8.03
N TYR A 291 2.02 7.23 -7.74
CA TYR A 291 3.33 6.62 -7.65
C TYR A 291 3.44 5.41 -8.56
N ALA A 292 4.51 5.37 -9.36
CA ALA A 292 4.84 4.27 -10.25
C ALA A 292 6.31 3.88 -10.07
N ALA A 293 6.60 2.58 -10.01
CA ALA A 293 7.98 2.09 -9.94
C ALA A 293 8.09 0.64 -10.43
N GLY A 294 9.27 0.26 -10.91
CA GLY A 294 9.62 -1.08 -11.34
C GLY A 294 10.47 -1.07 -12.60
N ARG A 295 10.30 -2.06 -13.47
CA ARG A 295 10.90 -2.09 -14.81
C ARG A 295 9.86 -1.95 -15.90
N ASP A 296 10.15 -1.09 -16.88
CA ASP A 296 9.35 -0.95 -18.08
C ASP A 296 9.54 -2.13 -19.06
N SER A 297 8.87 -2.06 -20.22
CA SER A 297 8.95 -3.07 -21.27
C SER A 297 10.36 -3.25 -21.87
N GLU A 298 11.24 -2.28 -21.72
CA GLU A 298 12.64 -2.35 -22.18
C GLU A 298 13.57 -2.90 -21.08
N GLY A 299 13.04 -3.11 -19.87
CA GLY A 299 13.81 -3.58 -18.71
C GLY A 299 14.50 -2.47 -17.92
N THR A 300 14.24 -1.20 -18.26
CA THR A 300 14.80 -0.03 -17.58
C THR A 300 14.10 0.18 -16.25
N VAL A 301 14.90 0.31 -15.18
CA VAL A 301 14.38 0.57 -13.84
C VAL A 301 13.95 2.04 -13.75
N PHE A 302 12.73 2.27 -13.29
CA PHE A 302 12.19 3.61 -13.09
C PHE A 302 11.46 3.72 -11.75
N THR A 303 11.36 4.98 -11.31
CA THR A 303 10.50 5.43 -10.23
C THR A 303 9.93 6.77 -10.68
N LYS A 304 8.65 7.05 -10.42
CA LYS A 304 8.02 8.32 -10.76
C LYS A 304 6.96 8.68 -9.74
N TRP A 305 7.00 9.92 -9.28
CA TRP A 305 5.97 10.55 -8.46
C TRP A 305 5.31 11.67 -9.28
N ASP A 306 3.99 11.62 -9.42
CA ASP A 306 3.18 12.69 -10.01
C ASP A 306 2.25 13.30 -8.95
N GLY A 307 1.96 14.60 -9.07
CA GLY A 307 1.18 15.35 -8.08
C GLY A 307 1.97 15.84 -6.87
N LEU A 308 3.31 15.88 -6.96
CA LEU A 308 4.16 16.47 -5.92
C LEU A 308 3.90 17.98 -5.77
N PRO A 309 4.22 18.57 -4.60
CA PRO A 309 4.07 20.02 -4.39
C PRO A 309 4.78 20.85 -5.46
N ALA A 310 4.16 21.94 -5.88
CA ALA A 310 4.70 22.87 -6.87
C ALA A 310 5.81 23.76 -6.26
N LEU A 311 6.95 23.14 -5.92
CA LEU A 311 8.14 23.81 -5.43
C LEU A 311 9.18 23.95 -6.56
N LYS A 312 9.67 25.17 -6.79
CA LYS A 312 10.72 25.45 -7.79
C LYS A 312 12.05 25.70 -7.10
N LEU A 313 13.11 25.07 -7.61
CA LEU A 313 14.47 25.25 -7.12
C LEU A 313 15.22 26.40 -7.82
N GLU A 314 14.74 26.83 -8.99
CA GLU A 314 15.42 27.81 -9.84
C GLU A 314 15.67 29.13 -9.13
N GLY A 315 16.93 29.57 -9.13
CA GLY A 315 17.36 30.80 -8.44
C GLY A 315 17.42 30.70 -6.91
N HIS A 316 17.21 29.53 -6.32
CA HIS A 316 17.16 29.34 -4.87
C HIS A 316 18.22 28.36 -4.35
N LYS A 317 18.84 28.69 -3.22
CA LYS A 317 19.74 27.78 -2.49
C LYS A 317 18.94 26.80 -1.64
N LEU A 318 19.07 25.51 -1.91
CA LEU A 318 18.46 24.43 -1.11
C LEU A 318 19.44 23.90 -0.06
N PHE A 319 19.01 23.88 1.21
CA PHE A 319 19.62 23.06 2.25
C PHE A 319 18.71 21.88 2.56
N SER A 320 19.27 20.66 2.62
CA SER A 320 18.52 19.47 2.98
C SER A 320 19.17 18.73 4.13
N THR A 321 18.44 18.58 5.24
CA THR A 321 18.91 17.82 6.41
C THR A 321 19.16 16.34 6.10
N THR A 322 18.62 15.81 4.99
CA THR A 322 18.90 14.44 4.52
C THR A 322 20.36 14.21 4.13
N ASP A 323 21.06 15.27 3.70
CA ASP A 323 22.44 15.18 3.23
C ASP A 323 23.45 15.16 4.39
N HIS A 324 22.95 15.48 5.59
CA HIS A 324 23.71 15.58 6.83
C HIS A 324 23.11 14.65 7.91
N MET A 325 22.50 13.52 7.50
CA MET A 325 21.89 12.59 8.45
C MET A 325 22.92 12.06 9.45
N GLY A 326 22.62 12.24 10.75
CA GLY A 326 23.51 11.85 11.84
C GLY A 326 24.42 12.98 12.34
N SER A 327 24.45 14.13 11.68
CA SER A 327 25.28 15.28 12.09
C SER A 327 24.61 16.20 13.11
N PHE A 328 23.32 16.01 13.39
CA PHE A 328 22.52 16.94 14.20
C PHE A 328 22.39 16.58 15.67
N PHE A 329 22.53 15.29 16.02
CA PHE A 329 22.23 14.82 17.38
C PHE A 329 23.20 13.72 17.83
N HIS A 330 23.58 13.80 19.10
CA HIS A 330 24.00 12.64 19.90
C HIS A 330 22.77 11.99 20.54
N TYR A 331 22.86 10.70 20.83
CA TYR A 331 21.75 9.92 21.40
C TYR A 331 22.19 9.39 22.76
N GLU A 332 21.44 9.74 23.80
CA GLU A 332 21.66 9.25 25.16
C GLU A 332 20.53 8.29 25.49
N TYR A 333 20.88 7.01 25.67
CA TYR A 333 19.90 5.96 25.92
C TYR A 333 19.56 5.89 27.40
N ASN A 334 18.28 5.74 27.71
CA ASN A 334 17.83 5.65 29.10
C ASN A 334 18.39 4.38 29.73
N ASP A 335 18.77 4.41 31.01
CA ASP A 335 19.27 3.23 31.72
C ASP A 335 18.13 2.29 32.17
N ASP A 336 16.93 2.82 32.36
CA ASP A 336 15.78 2.07 32.87
C ASP A 336 15.41 0.85 32.02
N GLU A 337 14.98 -0.22 32.70
CA GLU A 337 14.34 -1.36 32.06
C GLU A 337 12.94 -0.98 31.59
N LEU A 338 12.65 -1.26 30.32
CA LEU A 338 11.36 -1.03 29.70
C LEU A 338 10.65 -2.36 29.48
N THR A 339 9.45 -2.52 30.03
CA THR A 339 8.58 -3.68 29.76
C THR A 339 7.36 -3.25 28.94
N ILE A 340 7.16 -3.87 27.78
CA ILE A 340 6.05 -3.58 26.87
C ILE A 340 4.97 -4.66 27.01
N THR A 341 3.82 -4.27 27.53
CA THR A 341 2.70 -5.20 27.76
C THR A 341 1.85 -5.40 26.51
N GLU A 342 1.79 -4.40 25.65
CA GLU A 342 0.99 -4.37 24.43
C GLU A 342 1.41 -5.47 23.46
N PRO A 343 0.47 -6.11 22.74
CA PRO A 343 0.78 -7.16 21.77
C PRO A 343 1.37 -6.61 20.46
N VAL A 344 1.08 -5.35 20.12
CA VAL A 344 1.56 -4.70 18.90
C VAL A 344 2.47 -3.53 19.26
N VAL A 345 3.60 -3.44 18.55
CA VAL A 345 4.59 -2.38 18.76
C VAL A 345 4.86 -1.65 17.46
N TYR A 346 4.63 -0.35 17.46
CA TYR A 346 5.07 0.55 16.40
C TYR A 346 6.41 1.21 16.78
N VAL A 347 7.44 0.94 15.99
CA VAL A 347 8.77 1.52 16.18
C VAL A 347 8.91 2.76 15.31
N ALA A 348 8.89 3.94 15.94
CA ALA A 348 8.96 5.23 15.27
C ALA A 348 10.34 5.47 14.61
N ASN A 349 11.40 4.90 15.18
CA ASN A 349 12.76 4.96 14.67
C ASN A 349 13.56 3.76 15.15
N TYR A 350 14.36 3.12 14.29
CA TYR A 350 15.19 1.97 14.68
C TYR A 350 16.17 2.29 15.81
N LYS A 351 16.58 3.56 15.95
CA LYS A 351 17.40 4.00 17.08
C LYS A 351 16.71 3.81 18.43
N ALA A 352 15.39 3.71 18.47
CA ALA A 352 14.68 3.47 19.72
C ALA A 352 14.88 2.03 20.25
N VAL A 353 15.41 1.12 19.43
CA VAL A 353 15.61 -0.30 19.74
C VAL A 353 17.10 -0.63 19.66
N GLN A 354 17.82 -0.43 20.77
CA GLN A 354 19.25 -0.73 20.88
C GLN A 354 19.57 -1.77 21.96
N LYS A 355 18.78 -1.79 23.04
CA LYS A 355 18.96 -2.73 24.15
C LYS A 355 18.54 -4.14 23.75
N LYS A 356 19.33 -5.13 24.16
CA LYS A 356 19.10 -6.54 23.84
C LYS A 356 17.77 -7.03 24.44
N GLU A 357 17.46 -6.60 25.65
CA GLU A 357 16.25 -6.95 26.39
C GLU A 357 15.00 -6.49 25.64
N LEU A 358 15.07 -5.29 25.04
CA LEU A 358 13.98 -4.77 24.22
C LEU A 358 13.86 -5.53 22.90
N ILE A 359 14.98 -5.84 22.24
CA ILE A 359 14.98 -6.68 21.01
C ILE A 359 14.34 -8.04 21.30
N ASP A 360 14.67 -8.66 22.43
CA ASP A 360 14.13 -9.97 22.82
C ASP A 360 12.62 -9.89 23.14
N GLN A 361 12.15 -8.82 23.78
CA GLN A 361 10.71 -8.56 23.91
C GLN A 361 10.02 -8.47 22.54
N LEU A 362 10.57 -7.70 21.60
CA LEU A 362 9.97 -7.49 20.29
C LEU A 362 9.83 -8.77 19.45
N LYS A 363 10.68 -9.79 19.66
CA LYS A 363 10.57 -11.09 18.97
C LYS A 363 9.27 -11.84 19.28
N THR A 364 8.58 -11.47 20.36
CA THR A 364 7.31 -12.07 20.79
C THR A 364 6.09 -11.21 20.48
N LYS A 365 6.29 -10.07 19.82
CA LYS A 365 5.25 -9.07 19.54
C LYS A 365 5.07 -8.92 18.03
N ARG A 366 3.92 -8.36 17.64
CA ARG A 366 3.70 -7.90 16.27
C ARG A 366 4.37 -6.55 16.09
N VAL A 367 5.39 -6.44 15.25
CA VAL A 367 6.16 -5.20 15.08
C VAL A 367 5.82 -4.50 13.78
N LEU A 368 5.54 -3.19 13.87
CA LEU A 368 5.31 -2.28 12.75
C LEU A 368 6.42 -1.23 12.73
N ALA A 369 6.96 -0.94 11.55
CA ALA A 369 8.00 0.06 11.38
C ALA A 369 7.43 1.40 10.86
N ALA A 370 8.03 2.52 11.27
CA ALA A 370 7.66 3.82 10.71
C ALA A 370 7.96 3.96 9.21
N GLY A 371 8.95 3.23 8.71
CA GLY A 371 9.32 3.21 7.30
C GLY A 371 10.30 2.08 7.02
N THR A 372 10.66 1.91 5.74
CA THR A 372 11.42 0.76 5.28
C THR A 372 12.84 0.73 5.81
N LYS A 373 13.49 1.89 6.02
CA LYS A 373 14.78 1.94 6.72
C LYS A 373 14.66 1.37 8.14
N THR A 374 13.65 1.80 8.90
CA THR A 374 13.44 1.27 10.26
C THR A 374 13.18 -0.23 10.23
N TRP A 375 12.40 -0.72 9.27
CA TRP A 375 12.19 -2.16 9.07
C TRP A 375 13.52 -2.89 8.88
N LEU A 376 14.32 -2.49 7.90
CA LEU A 376 15.57 -3.18 7.55
C LEU A 376 16.56 -3.24 8.72
N GLU A 377 16.68 -2.14 9.48
CA GLU A 377 17.56 -2.07 10.67
C GLU A 377 17.05 -2.98 11.81
N LEU A 378 15.74 -3.04 12.04
CA LEU A 378 15.16 -3.95 13.03
C LEU A 378 15.37 -5.42 12.63
N SER A 379 15.15 -5.74 11.35
CA SER A 379 15.36 -7.10 10.84
C SER A 379 16.83 -7.51 10.84
N ALA A 380 17.76 -6.56 10.64
CA ALA A 380 19.20 -6.82 10.79
C ALA A 380 19.56 -7.28 12.22
N ASN A 381 18.85 -6.79 13.24
CA ASN A 381 19.02 -7.21 14.63
C ASN A 381 18.16 -8.43 15.03
N GLY A 382 17.55 -9.09 14.05
CA GLY A 382 16.77 -10.31 14.27
C GLY A 382 15.30 -10.09 14.66
N THR A 383 14.80 -8.85 14.63
CA THR A 383 13.38 -8.57 14.92
C THR A 383 12.49 -8.92 13.72
N TRP A 384 11.41 -9.65 13.98
CA TRP A 384 10.35 -9.90 13.00
C TRP A 384 9.49 -8.64 12.85
N VAL A 385 9.38 -8.13 11.63
CA VAL A 385 8.56 -6.94 11.32
C VAL A 385 7.48 -7.35 10.32
N GLU A 386 6.24 -6.98 10.62
CA GLU A 386 5.05 -7.42 9.88
C GLU A 386 4.48 -6.33 8.96
N GLY A 387 4.93 -5.08 9.09
CA GLY A 387 4.37 -3.98 8.31
C GLY A 387 5.14 -2.67 8.48
N SER A 388 4.84 -1.72 7.60
CA SER A 388 5.43 -0.39 7.64
C SER A 388 4.42 0.69 7.29
N ALA A 389 4.59 1.87 7.89
CA ALA A 389 3.84 3.08 7.57
C ALA A 389 4.38 3.84 6.34
N ASP A 390 5.39 3.31 5.65
CA ASP A 390 5.98 3.88 4.43
C ASP A 390 6.48 5.34 4.61
N ALA A 391 6.81 5.72 5.85
CA ALA A 391 7.15 7.07 6.27
C ALA A 391 6.03 8.11 6.08
N PHE A 392 4.76 7.68 6.08
CA PHE A 392 3.57 8.54 6.11
C PHE A 392 3.04 8.78 7.54
N GLY A 393 3.69 8.24 8.57
CA GLY A 393 3.24 8.31 9.97
C GLY A 393 2.25 7.21 10.35
N LEU A 394 2.09 6.95 11.66
CA LEU A 394 1.26 5.86 12.17
C LEU A 394 -0.22 6.02 11.79
N GLU A 395 -0.70 7.25 11.71
CA GLU A 395 -2.08 7.59 11.35
C GLU A 395 -2.43 7.11 9.94
N PHE A 396 -1.46 7.04 9.02
CA PHE A 396 -1.63 6.48 7.68
C PHE A 396 -2.01 4.99 7.73
N LEU A 397 -1.62 4.27 8.77
CA LEU A 397 -2.01 2.88 9.00
C LEU A 397 -3.38 2.75 9.68
N GLY A 398 -4.06 3.83 10.08
CA GLY A 398 -5.28 3.75 10.91
C GLY A 398 -6.35 2.80 10.36
N LYS A 399 -6.83 3.03 9.13
CA LYS A 399 -7.83 2.15 8.47
C LYS A 399 -7.30 0.75 8.16
N VAL A 400 -5.99 0.68 7.93
CA VAL A 400 -5.27 -0.53 7.52
C VAL A 400 -5.21 -1.51 8.68
N LEU A 401 -4.90 -1.02 9.88
CA LEU A 401 -4.80 -1.82 11.09
C LEU A 401 -6.16 -2.43 11.45
N GLN A 402 -7.25 -1.70 11.17
CA GLN A 402 -8.62 -2.14 11.42
C GLN A 402 -9.17 -3.08 10.33
N MET A 403 -8.44 -3.32 9.23
CA MET A 403 -8.93 -4.19 8.17
C MET A 403 -9.11 -5.63 8.67
N PRO A 404 -10.05 -6.42 8.10
CA PRO A 404 -10.36 -7.77 8.58
C PRO A 404 -9.15 -8.69 8.74
N LEU A 405 -8.12 -8.53 7.90
CA LEU A 405 -6.89 -9.33 7.95
C LEU A 405 -6.00 -9.03 9.16
N LEU A 406 -5.92 -7.78 9.61
CA LEU A 406 -5.05 -7.42 10.74
C LEU A 406 -5.81 -7.34 12.06
N ASN A 407 -7.01 -6.75 12.02
CA ASN A 407 -7.91 -6.58 13.16
C ASN A 407 -7.21 -6.05 14.43
N ILE A 408 -6.37 -5.02 14.26
CA ILE A 408 -5.62 -4.37 15.34
C ILE A 408 -6.33 -3.07 15.72
N SER A 409 -6.65 -2.93 17.00
CA SER A 409 -7.19 -1.70 17.58
C SER A 409 -6.09 -0.76 18.09
N LYS A 410 -6.41 0.53 18.23
CA LYS A 410 -5.47 1.55 18.77
C LYS A 410 -4.95 1.20 20.16
N SER A 411 -5.78 0.61 21.02
CA SER A 411 -5.43 0.26 22.42
C SER A 411 -4.40 -0.86 22.55
N GLU A 412 -4.22 -1.64 21.49
CA GLU A 412 -3.26 -2.75 21.43
C GLU A 412 -1.86 -2.32 21.01
N ILE A 413 -1.67 -1.05 20.63
CA ILE A 413 -0.43 -0.55 20.06
C ILE A 413 0.35 0.27 21.10
N ALA A 414 1.60 -0.13 21.32
CA ALA A 414 2.62 0.68 21.97
C ALA A 414 3.52 1.35 20.92
N VAL A 415 3.83 2.63 21.10
CA VAL A 415 4.79 3.38 20.27
C VAL A 415 6.13 3.44 20.99
N ILE A 416 7.21 2.99 20.35
CA ILE A 416 8.58 3.19 20.85
C ILE A 416 9.27 4.29 20.06
N THR A 417 9.79 5.29 20.78
CA THR A 417 10.35 6.51 20.20
C THR A 417 11.35 7.17 21.17
N ASN A 418 11.77 8.42 20.90
CA ASN A 418 12.54 9.22 21.85
C ASN A 418 11.66 9.80 22.97
N ASN A 419 12.28 10.22 24.07
CA ASN A 419 11.60 10.70 25.28
C ASN A 419 10.61 11.84 24.99
N GLU A 420 11.03 12.85 24.23
CA GLU A 420 10.21 14.03 23.97
C GLU A 420 9.05 13.72 23.02
N ALA A 421 9.31 12.92 21.99
CA ALA A 421 8.24 12.46 21.10
C ALA A 421 7.23 11.57 21.85
N ALA A 422 7.66 10.77 22.84
CA ALA A 422 6.77 9.92 23.60
C ALA A 422 5.70 10.73 24.35
N GLU A 423 6.05 11.91 24.87
CA GLU A 423 5.09 12.84 25.49
C GLU A 423 4.04 13.34 24.48
N ILE A 424 4.46 13.68 23.27
CA ILE A 424 3.56 14.09 22.17
C ILE A 424 2.62 12.95 21.77
N TRP A 425 3.13 11.72 21.68
CA TRP A 425 2.29 10.55 21.38
C TRP A 425 1.27 10.28 22.49
N ARG A 426 1.66 10.42 23.77
CA ARG A 426 0.75 10.28 24.91
C ARG A 426 -0.35 11.34 24.93
N SER A 427 -0.03 12.59 24.58
CA SER A 427 -1.06 13.65 24.48
C SER A 427 -2.08 13.38 23.36
N LYS A 428 -1.69 12.62 22.33
CA LYS A 428 -2.57 12.09 21.26
C LYS A 428 -3.30 10.79 21.65
N GLY A 429 -3.19 10.36 22.90
CA GLY A 429 -3.85 9.17 23.45
C GLY A 429 -3.24 7.84 22.99
N TRP A 430 -1.96 7.84 22.61
CA TRP A 430 -1.22 6.60 22.36
C TRP A 430 -0.47 6.15 23.61
N LYS A 431 -0.34 4.84 23.79
CA LYS A 431 0.65 4.31 24.72
C LYS A 431 2.02 4.47 24.05
N ALA A 432 2.90 5.23 24.67
CA ALA A 432 4.21 5.52 24.10
C ALA A 432 5.31 5.44 25.15
N TYR A 433 6.48 4.98 24.71
CA TYR A 433 7.67 4.78 25.52
C TYR A 433 8.86 5.46 24.84
N GLY A 434 9.52 6.32 25.61
CA GLY A 434 10.79 6.92 25.23
C GLY A 434 11.92 6.00 25.67
N THR A 435 12.89 5.73 24.79
CA THR A 435 14.06 4.90 25.11
C THR A 435 15.38 5.65 25.03
N TYR A 436 15.35 6.89 24.56
CA TYR A 436 16.53 7.74 24.44
C TYR A 436 16.13 9.23 24.36
N SER A 437 17.04 10.10 24.75
CA SER A 437 17.01 11.54 24.49
C SER A 437 17.94 11.90 23.33
N THR A 438 17.65 12.99 22.63
CA THR A 438 18.58 13.57 21.64
C THR A 438 19.26 14.80 22.20
N VAL A 439 20.59 14.82 22.17
CA VAL A 439 21.41 15.99 22.53
C VAL A 439 21.89 16.67 21.27
N GLU A 440 21.68 17.97 21.16
CA GLU A 440 22.01 18.75 19.97
C GLU A 440 23.52 18.76 19.71
N LYS A 441 23.90 18.52 18.45
CA LYS A 441 25.26 18.66 17.96
C LYS A 441 25.34 19.92 17.11
N TYR A 442 26.14 20.88 17.57
CA TYR A 442 26.38 22.11 16.83
C TYR A 442 27.42 21.90 15.71
N SER A 443 27.19 22.55 14.58
CA SER A 443 28.09 22.55 13.42
C SER A 443 28.07 23.93 12.78
N ALA A 444 29.18 24.67 12.88
CA ALA A 444 29.32 25.99 12.28
C ALA A 444 29.12 25.97 10.75
N ASN A 445 29.60 24.92 10.09
CA ASN A 445 29.40 24.73 8.65
C ASN A 445 27.91 24.54 8.32
N THR A 446 27.20 23.73 9.11
CA THR A 446 25.76 23.51 8.92
C THR A 446 24.97 24.80 9.17
N GLU A 447 25.31 25.55 10.22
CA GLU A 447 24.70 26.85 10.50
C GLU A 447 24.87 27.81 9.32
N GLN A 448 26.08 27.93 8.77
CA GLN A 448 26.36 28.79 7.64
C GLN A 448 25.53 28.39 6.40
N GLN A 449 25.47 27.10 6.09
CA GLN A 449 24.67 26.61 4.96
C GLN A 449 23.17 26.89 5.14
N ILE A 450 22.65 26.74 6.36
CA ILE A 450 21.25 27.06 6.68
C ILE A 450 20.99 28.57 6.55
N ARG A 451 21.93 29.41 7.02
CA ARG A 451 21.84 30.87 6.93
C ARG A 451 21.78 31.35 5.48
N GLU A 452 22.45 30.67 4.58
CA GLU A 452 22.47 30.99 3.16
C GLU A 452 21.29 30.41 2.36
N ALA A 453 20.55 29.45 2.92
CA ALA A 453 19.48 28.74 2.23
C ALA A 453 18.20 29.58 2.07
N ASP A 454 17.56 29.44 0.93
CA ASP A 454 16.23 29.99 0.63
C ASP A 454 15.13 28.94 0.82
N ILE A 455 15.48 27.67 0.62
CA ILE A 455 14.60 26.52 0.80
C ILE A 455 15.28 25.55 1.76
N ILE A 456 14.57 25.10 2.79
CA ILE A 456 15.13 24.19 3.79
C ILE A 456 14.24 22.97 3.99
N PHE A 457 14.77 21.78 3.70
CA PHE A 457 14.10 20.52 3.99
C PHE A 457 14.45 19.96 5.37
N TRP A 458 13.43 19.77 6.21
CA TRP A 458 13.52 19.30 7.58
C TRP A 458 13.03 17.85 7.69
N THR A 459 13.92 16.96 8.14
CA THR A 459 13.56 15.58 8.53
C THR A 459 12.93 15.52 9.92
N SER A 460 13.20 16.51 10.78
CA SER A 460 12.63 16.64 12.12
C SER A 460 12.40 18.09 12.49
N TYR A 461 11.29 18.39 13.16
CA TYR A 461 11.00 19.73 13.68
C TYR A 461 12.04 20.20 14.72
N ARG A 462 12.70 19.26 15.44
CA ARG A 462 13.80 19.62 16.35
C ARG A 462 14.99 20.26 15.64
N GLN A 463 15.31 19.82 14.42
CA GLN A 463 16.39 20.43 13.65
C GLN A 463 16.05 21.89 13.33
N TYR A 464 14.78 22.18 13.04
CA TYR A 464 14.33 23.56 12.87
C TYR A 464 14.48 24.36 14.17
N LEU A 465 14.04 23.84 15.31
CA LEU A 465 14.17 24.53 16.60
C LEU A 465 15.62 24.89 16.94
N GLN A 466 16.57 23.99 16.67
CA GLN A 466 17.99 24.20 16.90
C GLN A 466 18.56 25.38 16.09
N TYR A 467 18.16 25.53 14.84
CA TYR A 467 18.73 26.53 13.92
C TYR A 467 17.82 27.72 13.61
N LYS A 468 16.61 27.79 14.19
CA LYS A 468 15.58 28.80 13.83
C LYS A 468 16.06 30.25 13.86
N VAL A 469 17.03 30.56 14.72
CA VAL A 469 17.56 31.92 14.91
C VAL A 469 18.44 32.40 13.77
N VAL A 470 18.95 31.50 12.93
CA VAL A 470 19.84 31.84 11.80
C VAL A 470 19.17 31.76 10.44
N ILE A 471 17.93 31.27 10.39
CA ILE A 471 17.15 31.08 9.17
C ILE A 471 16.70 32.44 8.62
N LYS A 472 16.75 32.63 7.30
CA LYS A 472 16.21 33.84 6.65
C LYS A 472 14.72 33.98 6.94
N GLN A 473 14.26 35.20 7.18
CA GLN A 473 12.85 35.47 7.51
C GLN A 473 11.85 34.96 6.44
N ASN A 474 12.25 34.93 5.18
CA ASN A 474 11.45 34.48 4.03
C ASN A 474 11.84 33.08 3.51
N ALA A 475 12.58 32.29 4.30
CA ALA A 475 12.94 30.93 3.89
C ALA A 475 11.68 30.05 3.75
N THR A 476 11.66 29.23 2.70
CA THR A 476 10.62 28.22 2.50
C THR A 476 10.95 26.97 3.31
N HIS A 477 10.09 26.62 4.27
CA HIS A 477 10.21 25.39 5.03
C HIS A 477 9.56 24.22 4.28
N VAL A 478 10.30 23.13 4.14
CA VAL A 478 9.84 21.91 3.46
C VAL A 478 9.99 20.73 4.41
N CYS A 479 9.03 19.81 4.43
CA CYS A 479 9.15 18.58 5.21
C CYS A 479 8.35 17.44 4.58
N ALA A 480 8.53 16.22 5.09
CA ALA A 480 7.64 15.11 4.80
C ALA A 480 6.31 15.24 5.57
N TYR A 481 5.25 14.59 5.07
CA TYR A 481 4.01 14.42 5.79
C TYR A 481 4.23 13.68 7.12
N GLY A 482 3.39 13.97 8.11
CA GLY A 482 3.45 13.37 9.44
C GLY A 482 3.77 14.39 10.54
N GLU A 483 4.44 13.93 11.58
CA GLU A 483 4.63 14.68 12.84
C GLU A 483 5.34 16.03 12.66
N THR A 484 6.40 16.06 11.85
CA THR A 484 7.15 17.29 11.58
C THR A 484 6.26 18.36 10.95
N ALA A 485 5.42 17.99 9.98
CA ALA A 485 4.49 18.90 9.34
C ALA A 485 3.43 19.43 10.34
N GLN A 486 2.93 18.57 11.22
CA GLN A 486 1.97 18.97 12.26
C GLN A 486 2.58 19.99 13.24
N GLN A 487 3.82 19.78 13.67
CA GLN A 487 4.51 20.70 14.58
C GLN A 487 4.77 22.08 13.94
N PHE A 488 5.13 22.14 12.65
CA PHE A 488 5.21 23.42 11.93
C PHE A 488 3.87 24.16 11.93
N LYS A 489 2.77 23.46 11.61
CA LYS A 489 1.42 24.05 11.60
C LYS A 489 1.01 24.58 12.97
N LEU A 490 1.29 23.84 14.04
CA LEU A 490 1.04 24.28 15.42
C LEU A 490 1.85 25.52 15.79
N ALA A 491 3.02 25.70 15.20
CA ALA A 491 3.85 26.89 15.37
C ALA A 491 3.45 28.07 14.45
N GLY A 492 2.36 27.95 13.69
CA GLY A 492 1.88 28.99 12.78
C GLY A 492 2.70 29.13 11.49
N ILE A 493 3.51 28.13 11.15
CA ILE A 493 4.31 28.08 9.92
C ILE A 493 3.63 27.09 8.97
N GLU A 494 3.35 27.50 7.73
CA GLU A 494 2.82 26.59 6.72
C GLU A 494 3.97 26.02 5.87
N PRO A 495 4.39 24.77 6.08
CA PRO A 495 5.46 24.17 5.31
C PRO A 495 4.95 23.64 3.97
N VAL A 496 5.85 23.52 3.00
CA VAL A 496 5.62 22.69 1.80
C VAL A 496 5.78 21.22 2.19
N ILE A 497 4.73 20.43 2.01
CA ILE A 497 4.67 19.05 2.50
C ILE A 497 4.82 18.07 1.34
N PHE A 498 5.90 17.28 1.34
CA PHE A 498 6.07 16.15 0.44
C PHE A 498 5.44 14.87 1.03
N PRO A 499 5.02 13.89 0.21
CA PRO A 499 4.44 12.63 0.69
C PRO A 499 5.34 11.92 1.71
N ASN A 500 6.63 11.79 1.38
CA ASN A 500 7.66 11.23 2.23
C ASN A 500 9.05 11.71 1.78
N ILE A 501 10.09 11.29 2.51
CA ILE A 501 11.48 11.66 2.22
C ILE A 501 11.93 11.16 0.83
N LYS A 502 11.48 9.98 0.38
CA LYS A 502 11.86 9.43 -0.93
C LYS A 502 11.32 10.28 -2.08
N ALA A 503 10.07 10.75 -1.97
CA ALA A 503 9.47 11.67 -2.92
C ALA A 503 10.26 12.98 -3.02
N PHE A 504 10.65 13.55 -1.88
CA PHE A 504 11.50 14.74 -1.85
C PHE A 504 12.88 14.50 -2.49
N GLN A 505 13.54 13.37 -2.19
CA GLN A 505 14.84 13.04 -2.81
C GLN A 505 14.75 12.93 -4.32
N GLN A 506 13.68 12.30 -4.84
CA GLN A 506 13.48 12.23 -6.28
C GLN A 506 13.26 13.64 -6.88
N TRP A 507 12.38 14.44 -6.28
CA TRP A 507 12.15 15.83 -6.72
C TRP A 507 13.45 16.63 -6.73
N LYS A 508 14.27 16.51 -5.67
CA LYS A 508 15.56 17.17 -5.54
C LYS A 508 16.49 16.77 -6.68
N GLN A 509 16.60 15.47 -6.98
CA GLN A 509 17.48 14.96 -8.04
C GLN A 509 17.06 15.44 -9.44
N ILE A 510 15.76 15.48 -9.73
CA ILE A 510 15.22 15.98 -11.01
C ILE A 510 15.44 17.49 -11.12
N SER A 511 15.17 18.21 -10.03
CA SER A 511 15.32 19.66 -9.97
C SER A 511 16.78 20.08 -10.09
N THR A 512 17.75 19.35 -9.53
CA THR A 512 19.17 19.74 -9.69
C THR A 512 19.72 19.42 -11.08
N ARG A 513 19.32 18.29 -11.70
CA ARG A 513 19.77 17.89 -13.05
C ARG A 513 19.29 18.85 -14.15
N SER A 514 18.07 19.35 -14.04
CA SER A 514 17.52 20.34 -14.99
C SER A 514 18.30 21.66 -14.99
N HIS A 515 19.01 21.98 -13.90
CA HIS A 515 19.82 23.19 -13.77
C HIS A 515 21.29 23.00 -14.16
N SER A 516 21.74 21.76 -14.39
CA SER A 516 23.09 21.49 -14.90
C SER A 516 23.16 21.40 -16.43
N VAL A 517 22.02 21.43 -17.11
CA VAL A 517 21.88 21.26 -18.57
C VAL A 517 21.30 22.52 -19.24
N ALA A 518 20.92 23.53 -18.45
CA ALA A 518 20.55 24.88 -18.89
C ALA A 518 21.70 25.83 -18.53
#